data_AF-A0A413EWE0-F1
#
_entry.id   AF-A0A413EWE0-F1
#
_cell.length_a   1.000
_cell.length_b   1.000
_cell.length_c   1.000
_cell.angle_alpha   90.00
_cell.angle_beta   90.00
_cell.angle_gamma   90.00
#
_symmetry.space_group_name_H-M   'P 1'
#
loop_
_entity.id
_entity.type
_entity.pdbx_description
1 polymer ?
#
loop_
_entity_poly.entity_id
_entity_poly.type
_entity_poly.pdbx_seq_one_letter_code
_entity_poly.pdbx_strand_id
1 'polypeptide(L)'
;MKRATIHTSAAIALLLGLAACTQDELADDNRLPEGEYPVVIRATGLSVEATPQAAPSTRATVDGDWQGVTSVALKTGDAVKEYTVTASTDFKSATLSRENDPHYWTSRDPITVSAWWPFDNADITQMPAVKVAEDQSQLADFQNSDFISAENQTVKFDDPTLEFTHRTARVAIDLKPGTGNTSVAGATVSLVSLSADNGNPTAIKTYNASGNTYEALTAPQTVVAGKPFIRVELGSGTFYFRPQNNVVLAAGSRYKYTVKVNATGLTLDGCTIGDWADGGSESGEAEDLGYSIQNDGSYTVYNADGLLAWNKAVQKDESINCTLTADIDLTGREWTRIGTWPGYSGIFNGQGHRITGLNFSAATTELFGLLNERGVIKNLQLIDVNLYGNSGSAAGIVEQNNGQIIACSVTGKISAYGRTCGIADLNYGRITACWFDGTLKEYESGAIVRYNYKIITSCYWGGNVGQGVFRDHGEKVDATKVDGATVKWQTAVDGMNTALTAGDYQWVLGTDGLPVLQKKQ
;
A
#
# COMPACT_ATOMS: atom_id res chain seq x y z
N MET A 1 12.89 -11.25 -86.81
CA MET A 1 11.97 -10.82 -87.88
C MET A 1 10.57 -11.29 -87.50
N LYS A 2 9.68 -10.36 -87.12
CA LYS A 2 8.50 -9.89 -87.90
C LYS A 2 7.51 -11.04 -88.21
N ARG A 3 6.42 -11.14 -87.44
CA ARG A 3 5.08 -10.51 -87.62
C ARG A 3 4.14 -11.41 -88.44
N ALA A 4 3.10 -11.94 -87.78
CA ALA A 4 1.66 -11.61 -87.98
C ALA A 4 1.03 -12.55 -89.05
N THR A 5 -0.22 -13.00 -89.00
CA THR A 5 -1.46 -12.37 -88.54
C THR A 5 -2.56 -13.43 -88.34
N ILE A 6 -3.53 -13.05 -87.51
CA ILE A 6 -4.90 -13.53 -87.22
C ILE A 6 -5.65 -14.21 -88.38
N HIS A 7 -6.44 -15.24 -88.03
CA HIS A 7 -7.76 -15.47 -88.64
C HIS A 7 -8.82 -15.74 -87.55
N THR A 8 -9.84 -14.89 -87.55
CA THR A 8 -11.14 -15.03 -86.87
C THR A 8 -12.04 -16.00 -87.63
N SER A 9 -12.83 -16.80 -86.91
CA SER A 9 -14.23 -17.13 -87.25
C SER A 9 -14.91 -17.84 -86.07
N ALA A 10 -16.11 -17.36 -85.77
CA ALA A 10 -16.96 -17.75 -84.65
C ALA A 10 -17.64 -19.11 -84.87
N ALA A 11 -18.00 -19.79 -83.78
CA ALA A 11 -19.33 -20.38 -83.61
C ALA A 11 -19.52 -20.87 -82.17
N ILE A 12 -20.56 -20.34 -81.56
CA ILE A 12 -21.19 -20.71 -80.29
C ILE A 12 -21.73 -22.15 -80.36
N ALA A 13 -21.50 -22.95 -79.32
CA ALA A 13 -22.35 -24.10 -79.00
C ALA A 13 -22.40 -24.30 -77.48
N LEU A 14 -23.50 -23.79 -76.94
CA LEU A 14 -24.02 -23.96 -75.58
C LEU A 14 -24.18 -25.46 -75.25
N LEU A 15 -23.56 -25.94 -74.17
CA LEU A 15 -23.99 -27.17 -73.50
C LEU A 15 -24.29 -26.84 -72.03
N LEU A 16 -25.57 -26.87 -71.71
CA LEU A 16 -26.14 -26.69 -70.39
C LEU A 16 -25.70 -27.84 -69.46
N GLY A 17 -24.86 -27.53 -68.48
CA GLY A 17 -24.76 -28.29 -67.25
C GLY A 17 -25.85 -27.81 -66.31
N LEU A 18 -26.81 -28.68 -66.00
CA LEU A 18 -27.91 -28.45 -65.06
C LEU A 18 -27.34 -28.21 -63.65
N ALA A 19 -27.08 -26.95 -63.31
CA ALA A 19 -27.13 -26.51 -61.93
C ALA A 19 -28.61 -26.51 -61.52
N ALA A 20 -28.97 -27.36 -60.57
CA ALA A 20 -30.23 -27.23 -59.85
C ALA A 20 -30.14 -25.98 -58.95
N CYS A 21 -30.22 -24.81 -59.56
CA CYS A 21 -30.59 -23.58 -58.89
C CYS A 21 -32.09 -23.67 -58.61
N THR A 22 -32.48 -23.89 -57.35
CA THR A 22 -33.79 -23.41 -56.92
C THR A 22 -33.73 -21.89 -56.96
N GLN A 23 -34.27 -21.36 -58.05
CA GLN A 23 -34.38 -19.94 -58.34
C GLN A 23 -35.49 -19.35 -57.47
N ASP A 24 -35.28 -19.33 -56.16
CA ASP A 24 -36.25 -18.80 -55.20
C ASP A 24 -35.56 -18.20 -53.95
N GLU A 25 -34.44 -17.49 -54.12
CA GLU A 25 -33.87 -16.62 -53.08
C GLU A 25 -33.09 -15.44 -53.69
N LEU A 26 -33.80 -14.52 -54.34
CA LEU A 26 -33.28 -13.16 -54.58
C LEU A 26 -34.28 -12.17 -53.98
N ALA A 27 -34.16 -11.97 -52.66
CA ALA A 27 -34.77 -10.85 -51.98
C ALA A 27 -34.03 -10.43 -50.68
N ASP A 28 -32.78 -10.85 -50.46
CA ASP A 28 -32.00 -10.33 -49.32
C ASP A 28 -30.51 -10.22 -49.70
N ASP A 29 -30.00 -9.00 -49.89
CA ASP A 29 -28.58 -8.68 -50.15
C ASP A 29 -27.65 -9.09 -48.98
N ASN A 30 -28.23 -9.67 -47.93
CA ASN A 30 -27.59 -10.04 -46.69
C ASN A 30 -27.03 -11.48 -46.67
N ARG A 31 -27.62 -12.44 -47.39
CA ARG A 31 -27.19 -13.85 -47.34
C ARG A 31 -25.90 -14.08 -48.14
N LEU A 32 -24.93 -14.80 -47.57
CA LEU A 32 -23.65 -15.11 -48.20
C LEU A 32 -23.57 -16.59 -48.62
N PRO A 33 -22.88 -16.92 -49.72
CA PRO A 33 -22.57 -18.31 -50.10
C PRO A 33 -21.81 -19.06 -49.00
N GLU A 34 -22.28 -20.27 -48.69
CA GLU A 34 -21.65 -21.14 -47.70
C GLU A 34 -20.22 -21.50 -48.11
N GLY A 35 -19.25 -21.29 -47.20
CA GLY A 35 -17.86 -21.68 -47.42
C GLY A 35 -17.01 -20.70 -48.25
N GLU A 36 -17.54 -19.55 -48.67
CA GLU A 36 -16.78 -18.59 -49.49
C GLU A 36 -16.09 -17.47 -48.70
N TYR A 37 -16.69 -17.04 -47.58
CA TYR A 37 -16.23 -15.87 -46.82
C TYR A 37 -15.70 -16.30 -45.44
N PRO A 38 -14.38 -16.56 -45.30
CA PRO A 38 -13.81 -16.94 -44.02
C PRO A 38 -13.84 -15.78 -43.02
N VAL A 39 -14.11 -16.09 -41.76
CA VAL A 39 -13.99 -15.15 -40.64
C VAL A 39 -12.50 -14.88 -40.44
N VAL A 40 -12.08 -13.65 -40.74
CA VAL A 40 -10.74 -13.11 -40.46
C VAL A 40 -10.94 -11.87 -39.60
N ILE A 41 -10.29 -11.81 -38.45
CA ILE A 41 -10.56 -10.79 -37.43
C ILE A 41 -9.31 -9.95 -37.18
N ARG A 42 -9.51 -8.63 -37.08
CA ARG A 42 -8.51 -7.70 -36.57
C ARG A 42 -8.64 -7.61 -35.05
N ALA A 43 -7.67 -8.17 -34.34
CA ALA A 43 -7.63 -8.13 -32.89
C ALA A 43 -6.89 -6.87 -32.38
N THR A 44 -7.44 -6.22 -31.35
CA THR A 44 -6.95 -5.00 -30.71
C THR A 44 -7.06 -5.11 -29.18
N GLY A 45 -6.80 -4.04 -28.43
CA GLY A 45 -7.12 -3.95 -26.98
C GLY A 45 -5.97 -4.25 -26.01
N LEU A 46 -4.87 -4.86 -26.48
CA LEU A 46 -3.73 -5.14 -25.60
C LEU A 46 -2.77 -3.95 -25.40
N SER A 47 -2.78 -2.92 -26.27
CA SER A 47 -1.69 -1.94 -26.50
C SER A 47 -1.06 -1.23 -25.27
N VAL A 48 0.28 -1.14 -25.22
CA VAL A 48 1.06 -0.09 -24.50
C VAL A 48 2.10 0.56 -25.46
N GLU A 49 2.61 1.76 -25.14
CA GLU A 49 3.82 2.30 -25.80
C GLU A 49 4.97 1.30 -25.66
N ALA A 50 5.43 0.73 -26.78
CA ALA A 50 6.59 -0.15 -26.80
C ALA A 50 7.77 0.53 -26.09
N THR A 51 8.26 -0.08 -25.01
CA THR A 51 9.54 0.30 -24.42
C THR A 51 10.61 0.11 -25.50
N PRO A 52 11.40 1.13 -25.84
CA PRO A 52 12.46 0.97 -26.82
C PRO A 52 13.47 -0.03 -26.27
N GLN A 53 13.49 -1.22 -26.89
CA GLN A 53 14.62 -2.14 -26.92
C GLN A 53 14.95 -2.89 -25.61
N ALA A 54 14.31 -4.04 -25.44
CA ALA A 54 14.98 -5.23 -24.90
C ALA A 54 15.10 -6.28 -26.02
N ALA A 55 16.16 -7.09 -25.98
CA ALA A 55 16.55 -8.11 -26.96
C ALA A 55 15.38 -9.01 -27.44
N PRO A 56 15.47 -9.65 -28.63
CA PRO A 56 14.38 -10.44 -29.20
C PRO A 56 13.93 -11.52 -28.20
N SER A 57 12.79 -11.30 -27.56
CA SER A 57 12.12 -12.26 -26.69
C SER A 57 11.17 -13.13 -27.51
N THR A 58 11.03 -14.39 -27.13
CA THR A 58 10.13 -15.35 -27.79
C THR A 58 8.68 -15.28 -27.29
N ARG A 59 8.32 -14.28 -26.47
CA ARG A 59 6.95 -13.99 -26.03
C ARG A 59 6.89 -12.56 -25.48
N ALA A 60 5.90 -11.77 -25.86
CA ALA A 60 5.56 -10.47 -25.27
C ALA A 60 4.04 -10.23 -25.44
N THR A 61 3.29 -10.66 -24.43
CA THR A 61 1.93 -10.14 -24.18
C THR A 61 1.87 -9.32 -22.91
N VAL A 62 2.81 -9.54 -22.00
CA VAL A 62 2.79 -8.90 -20.67
C VAL A 62 2.94 -7.39 -20.76
N ASP A 63 3.62 -6.90 -21.80
CA ASP A 63 3.78 -5.48 -22.07
C ASP A 63 2.65 -4.91 -22.93
N GLY A 64 1.54 -5.65 -23.03
CA GLY A 64 0.35 -5.19 -23.72
C GLY A 64 0.54 -5.10 -25.23
N ASP A 65 1.19 -6.08 -25.82
CA ASP A 65 1.30 -6.19 -27.27
C ASP A 65 1.05 -7.62 -27.73
N TRP A 66 0.99 -7.83 -29.04
CA TRP A 66 0.68 -9.12 -29.64
C TRP A 66 1.93 -9.99 -29.87
N GLN A 67 3.09 -9.59 -29.36
CA GLN A 67 4.34 -10.26 -29.64
C GLN A 67 4.35 -11.69 -29.05
N GLY A 68 4.62 -12.70 -29.88
CA GLY A 68 4.68 -14.10 -29.42
C GLY A 68 3.35 -14.70 -28.92
N VAL A 69 2.20 -14.05 -29.13
CA VAL A 69 0.93 -14.78 -29.27
C VAL A 69 0.91 -15.38 -30.66
N THR A 70 0.97 -16.70 -30.74
CA THR A 70 0.99 -17.41 -32.04
C THR A 70 -0.37 -17.96 -32.43
N SER A 71 -1.23 -18.22 -31.45
CA SER A 71 -2.60 -18.67 -31.69
C SER A 71 -3.55 -18.29 -30.56
N VAL A 72 -4.85 -18.35 -30.85
CA VAL A 72 -5.96 -18.19 -29.90
C VAL A 72 -7.03 -19.24 -30.20
N ALA A 73 -7.81 -19.63 -29.20
CA ALA A 73 -9.06 -20.34 -29.43
C ALA A 73 -10.12 -19.30 -29.80
N LEU A 74 -10.85 -19.52 -30.90
CA LEU A 74 -11.88 -18.61 -31.39
C LEU A 74 -13.23 -19.33 -31.51
N LYS A 75 -14.21 -18.83 -30.76
CA LYS A 75 -15.57 -19.35 -30.66
C LYS A 75 -16.53 -18.47 -31.45
N THR A 76 -17.29 -19.10 -32.34
CA THR A 76 -18.46 -18.50 -33.02
C THR A 76 -19.64 -19.46 -32.90
N GLY A 77 -20.77 -19.01 -32.35
CA GLY A 77 -21.84 -19.92 -31.97
C GLY A 77 -21.34 -20.96 -30.96
N ASP A 78 -21.57 -22.25 -31.23
CA ASP A 78 -21.12 -23.36 -30.38
C ASP A 78 -19.74 -23.94 -30.77
N ALA A 79 -19.22 -23.58 -31.95
CA ALA A 79 -17.98 -24.13 -32.47
C ALA A 79 -16.76 -23.31 -32.03
N VAL A 80 -15.71 -23.99 -31.61
CA VAL A 80 -14.41 -23.39 -31.25
C VAL A 80 -13.32 -23.94 -32.15
N LYS A 81 -12.50 -23.06 -32.73
CA LYS A 81 -11.41 -23.41 -33.63
C LYS A 81 -10.16 -22.64 -33.23
N GLU A 82 -8.99 -23.27 -33.35
CA GLU A 82 -7.71 -22.57 -33.19
C GLU A 82 -7.45 -21.68 -34.40
N TYR A 83 -7.13 -20.42 -34.12
CA TYR A 83 -6.79 -19.41 -35.11
C TYR A 83 -5.34 -18.99 -34.93
N THR A 84 -4.61 -18.88 -36.03
CA THR A 84 -3.26 -18.33 -36.05
C THR A 84 -3.31 -16.83 -35.87
N VAL A 85 -2.41 -16.31 -35.04
CA VAL A 85 -2.26 -14.89 -34.72
C VAL A 85 -1.06 -14.35 -35.48
N THR A 86 -1.30 -13.34 -36.32
CA THR A 86 -0.24 -12.61 -37.02
C THR A 86 -0.22 -11.17 -36.53
N ALA A 87 0.73 -10.84 -35.65
CA ALA A 87 0.86 -9.51 -35.10
C ALA A 87 1.25 -8.47 -36.17
N SER A 88 0.79 -7.22 -36.02
CA SER A 88 1.25 -6.08 -36.81
C SER A 88 2.72 -5.78 -36.53
N THR A 89 3.37 -5.02 -37.41
CA THR A 89 4.79 -4.66 -37.26
C THR A 89 5.10 -3.84 -36.01
N ASP A 90 4.12 -3.10 -35.51
CA ASP A 90 4.18 -2.33 -34.25
C ASP A 90 3.60 -3.10 -33.05
N PHE A 91 3.19 -4.35 -33.26
CA PHE A 91 2.58 -5.26 -32.28
C PHE A 91 1.33 -4.74 -31.56
N LYS A 92 0.75 -3.61 -31.98
CA LYS A 92 -0.46 -3.01 -31.36
C LYS A 92 -1.76 -3.71 -31.76
N SER A 93 -1.72 -4.54 -32.79
CA SER A 93 -2.87 -5.30 -33.28
C SER A 93 -2.40 -6.64 -33.84
N ALA A 94 -3.34 -7.54 -34.12
CA ALA A 94 -3.05 -8.77 -34.84
C ALA A 94 -4.18 -9.14 -35.81
N THR A 95 -3.86 -9.95 -36.80
CA THR A 95 -4.84 -10.64 -37.64
C THR A 95 -5.01 -12.07 -37.14
N LEU A 96 -6.24 -12.42 -36.78
CA LEU A 96 -6.66 -13.79 -36.46
C LEU A 96 -7.18 -14.43 -37.74
N SER A 97 -6.54 -15.51 -38.17
CA SER A 97 -6.95 -16.23 -39.38
C SER A 97 -6.71 -17.73 -39.25
N ARG A 98 -7.41 -18.53 -40.06
CA ARG A 98 -7.24 -19.98 -40.13
C ARG A 98 -7.30 -20.40 -41.60
N GLU A 99 -6.24 -21.03 -42.09
CA GLU A 99 -6.15 -21.46 -43.50
C GLU A 99 -7.05 -22.68 -43.78
N ASN A 100 -6.99 -23.68 -42.90
CA ASN A 100 -7.73 -24.92 -43.06
C ASN A 100 -8.99 -24.90 -42.20
N ASP A 101 -10.16 -24.99 -42.83
CA ASP A 101 -11.47 -25.04 -42.15
C ASP A 101 -11.74 -23.82 -41.24
N PRO A 102 -11.66 -22.57 -41.70
CA PRO A 102 -12.06 -21.41 -40.88
C PRO A 102 -13.55 -21.48 -40.50
N HIS A 103 -13.97 -20.63 -39.55
CA HIS A 103 -15.38 -20.26 -39.47
C HIS A 103 -15.74 -19.43 -40.70
N TYR A 104 -16.98 -19.57 -41.19
CA TYR A 104 -17.45 -18.85 -42.37
C TYR A 104 -18.61 -17.94 -42.02
N TRP A 105 -18.66 -16.77 -42.65
CA TRP A 105 -19.83 -15.91 -42.64
C TRP A 105 -20.94 -16.55 -43.49
N THR A 106 -22.16 -16.60 -42.94
CA THR A 106 -23.36 -17.09 -43.63
C THR A 106 -24.30 -15.96 -44.05
N SER A 107 -24.16 -14.79 -43.44
CA SER A 107 -24.78 -13.52 -43.83
C SER A 107 -23.86 -12.35 -43.48
N ARG A 108 -24.25 -11.12 -43.86
CA ARG A 108 -23.58 -9.87 -43.45
C ARG A 108 -24.02 -9.40 -42.06
N ASP A 109 -24.92 -10.14 -41.40
CA ASP A 109 -25.32 -9.84 -40.04
C ASP A 109 -24.14 -9.98 -39.08
N PRO A 110 -24.08 -9.14 -38.03
CA PRO A 110 -23.06 -9.29 -37.01
C PRO A 110 -23.14 -10.65 -36.30
N ILE A 111 -21.98 -11.21 -35.98
CA ILE A 111 -21.85 -12.46 -35.21
C ILE A 111 -21.34 -12.16 -33.80
N THR A 112 -21.65 -13.06 -32.86
CA THR A 112 -21.05 -13.04 -31.52
C THR A 112 -19.80 -13.90 -31.51
N VAL A 113 -18.67 -13.33 -31.10
CA VAL A 113 -17.37 -13.99 -31.04
C VAL A 113 -16.80 -13.90 -29.64
N SER A 114 -16.21 -15.00 -29.19
CA SER A 114 -15.29 -15.01 -28.05
C SER A 114 -13.95 -15.57 -28.49
N ALA A 115 -12.86 -15.09 -27.94
CA ALA A 115 -11.54 -15.66 -28.15
C ALA A 115 -10.68 -15.56 -26.89
N TRP A 116 -9.75 -16.49 -26.70
CA TRP A 116 -8.90 -16.51 -25.50
C TRP A 116 -7.55 -17.16 -25.73
N TRP A 117 -6.60 -16.78 -24.88
CA TRP A 117 -5.29 -17.39 -24.75
C TRP A 117 -4.79 -17.27 -23.29
N PRO A 118 -4.11 -18.27 -22.73
CA PRO A 118 -3.91 -19.61 -23.28
C PRO A 118 -5.20 -20.43 -23.35
N PHE A 119 -5.18 -21.50 -24.14
CA PHE A 119 -6.20 -22.55 -24.16
C PHE A 119 -5.56 -23.92 -23.87
N ASP A 120 -6.36 -24.90 -23.46
CA ASP A 120 -5.88 -26.27 -23.26
C ASP A 120 -5.92 -27.02 -24.60
N ASN A 121 -4.78 -27.53 -25.05
CA ASN A 121 -4.70 -28.32 -26.29
C ASN A 121 -5.54 -29.60 -26.24
N ALA A 122 -5.83 -30.12 -25.04
CA ALA A 122 -6.70 -31.29 -24.88
C ALA A 122 -8.20 -30.94 -25.03
N ASP A 123 -8.58 -29.71 -24.68
CA ASP A 123 -9.95 -29.21 -24.82
C ASP A 123 -9.96 -27.69 -25.08
N ILE A 124 -9.88 -27.33 -26.35
CA ILE A 124 -9.92 -25.93 -26.78
C ILE A 124 -11.30 -25.30 -26.61
N THR A 125 -12.35 -26.10 -26.33
CA THR A 125 -13.73 -25.59 -26.29
C THR A 125 -14.05 -24.85 -25.00
N GLN A 126 -13.23 -25.05 -23.97
CA GLN A 126 -13.36 -24.43 -22.67
C GLN A 126 -12.29 -23.35 -22.48
N MET A 127 -12.74 -22.18 -22.03
CA MET A 127 -11.80 -21.14 -21.60
C MET A 127 -11.27 -21.49 -20.21
N PRO A 128 -9.95 -21.65 -20.02
CA PRO A 128 -9.40 -22.06 -18.73
C PRO A 128 -9.61 -20.99 -17.66
N ALA A 129 -9.68 -21.41 -16.40
CA ALA A 129 -9.55 -20.51 -15.26
C ALA A 129 -8.14 -19.89 -15.21
N VAL A 130 -8.02 -18.67 -14.72
CA VAL A 130 -6.72 -17.99 -14.57
C VAL A 130 -5.89 -18.71 -13.51
N LYS A 131 -4.71 -19.19 -13.90
CA LYS A 131 -3.76 -19.86 -13.03
C LYS A 131 -2.35 -19.37 -13.30
N VAL A 132 -1.75 -18.70 -12.32
CA VAL A 132 -0.41 -18.10 -12.43
C VAL A 132 0.65 -18.98 -11.78
N ALA A 133 1.91 -18.82 -12.18
CA ALA A 133 3.04 -19.53 -11.58
C ALA A 133 3.37 -18.99 -10.18
N GLU A 134 3.80 -19.89 -9.29
CA GLU A 134 4.30 -19.55 -7.94
C GLU A 134 5.65 -18.84 -8.01
N ASP A 135 6.56 -19.33 -8.84
CA ASP A 135 7.83 -18.67 -9.11
C ASP A 135 7.77 -17.99 -10.48
N GLN A 136 7.63 -16.66 -10.49
CA GLN A 136 7.69 -15.83 -11.69
C GLN A 136 9.05 -15.13 -11.81
N SER A 137 10.07 -15.54 -11.06
CA SER A 137 11.38 -14.88 -11.11
C SER A 137 12.11 -15.04 -12.45
N GLN A 138 11.69 -16.00 -13.27
CA GLN A 138 12.14 -16.15 -14.65
C GLN A 138 11.14 -15.51 -15.61
N LEU A 139 11.66 -14.85 -16.65
CA LEU A 139 10.84 -14.16 -17.66
C LEU A 139 9.77 -15.08 -18.28
N ALA A 140 10.13 -16.34 -18.57
CA ALA A 140 9.20 -17.30 -19.16
C ALA A 140 7.99 -17.59 -18.26
N ASP A 141 8.21 -17.81 -16.97
CA ASP A 141 7.14 -18.13 -16.02
C ASP A 141 6.24 -16.92 -15.73
N PHE A 142 6.83 -15.72 -15.67
CA PHE A 142 6.10 -14.46 -15.62
C PHE A 142 5.20 -14.28 -16.84
N GLN A 143 5.75 -14.46 -18.05
CA GLN A 143 4.99 -14.34 -19.30
C GLN A 143 3.95 -15.44 -19.50
N ASN A 144 4.23 -16.66 -19.03
CA ASN A 144 3.29 -17.77 -19.06
C ASN A 144 2.12 -17.61 -18.10
N SER A 145 2.24 -16.71 -17.12
CA SER A 145 1.17 -16.38 -16.20
C SER A 145 0.16 -15.37 -16.76
N ASP A 146 0.33 -14.91 -18.00
CA ASP A 146 -0.56 -13.94 -18.65
C ASP A 146 -1.70 -14.63 -19.41
N PHE A 147 -2.92 -14.16 -19.15
CA PHE A 147 -4.16 -14.68 -19.73
C PHE A 147 -4.92 -13.51 -20.35
N ILE A 148 -5.40 -13.67 -21.57
CA ILE A 148 -6.15 -12.66 -22.33
C ILE A 148 -7.43 -13.26 -22.92
N SER A 149 -8.48 -12.46 -23.03
CA SER A 149 -9.71 -12.84 -23.72
C SER A 149 -10.42 -11.66 -24.36
N ALA A 150 -11.25 -11.98 -25.35
CA ALA A 150 -12.37 -11.16 -25.79
C ALA A 150 -13.63 -12.00 -25.61
N GLU A 151 -14.61 -11.53 -24.84
CA GLU A 151 -15.75 -12.36 -24.43
C GLU A 151 -17.07 -11.80 -24.95
N ASN A 152 -17.78 -12.61 -25.74
CA ASN A 152 -19.13 -12.36 -26.23
C ASN A 152 -19.30 -11.01 -26.96
N GLN A 153 -18.31 -10.64 -27.77
CA GLN A 153 -18.32 -9.37 -28.50
C GLN A 153 -19.01 -9.51 -29.85
N THR A 154 -19.67 -8.44 -30.27
CA THR A 154 -20.28 -8.34 -31.59
C THR A 154 -19.21 -7.98 -32.64
N VAL A 155 -19.03 -8.86 -33.62
CA VAL A 155 -18.10 -8.68 -34.74
C VAL A 155 -18.93 -8.46 -36.01
N LYS A 156 -18.61 -7.40 -36.77
CA LYS A 156 -19.34 -7.01 -37.98
C LYS A 156 -18.64 -7.55 -39.22
N PHE A 157 -19.41 -7.87 -40.26
CA PHE A 157 -18.86 -8.39 -41.52
C PHE A 157 -17.90 -7.40 -42.21
N ASP A 158 -18.29 -6.13 -42.34
CA ASP A 158 -17.48 -5.10 -43.04
C ASP A 158 -16.35 -4.51 -42.17
N ASP A 159 -16.36 -4.76 -40.86
CA ASP A 159 -15.33 -4.31 -39.91
C ASP A 159 -15.14 -5.35 -38.80
N PRO A 160 -14.46 -6.48 -39.09
CA PRO A 160 -14.38 -7.61 -38.19
C PRO A 160 -13.32 -7.38 -37.12
N THR A 161 -13.64 -6.56 -36.13
CA THR A 161 -12.75 -6.23 -35.00
C THR A 161 -13.10 -7.00 -33.74
N LEU A 162 -12.09 -7.37 -32.96
CA LEU A 162 -12.26 -8.04 -31.66
C LEU A 162 -11.27 -7.46 -30.64
N GLU A 163 -11.77 -6.99 -29.51
CA GLU A 163 -10.97 -6.29 -28.51
C GLU A 163 -10.64 -7.21 -27.33
N PHE A 164 -9.35 -7.48 -27.13
CA PHE A 164 -8.87 -8.32 -26.04
C PHE A 164 -8.56 -7.51 -24.80
N THR A 165 -8.77 -8.12 -23.64
CA THR A 165 -8.35 -7.61 -22.33
C THR A 165 -7.57 -8.68 -21.57
N HIS A 166 -6.73 -8.25 -20.62
CA HIS A 166 -6.08 -9.17 -19.70
C HIS A 166 -7.08 -9.70 -18.67
N ARG A 167 -6.98 -10.98 -18.35
CA ARG A 167 -7.74 -11.68 -17.30
C ARG A 167 -6.97 -11.76 -15.98
N THR A 168 -5.73 -11.32 -15.97
CA THR A 168 -4.82 -11.24 -14.82
C THR A 168 -4.71 -9.81 -14.33
N ALA A 169 -4.19 -9.63 -13.11
CA ALA A 169 -3.76 -8.33 -12.59
C ALA A 169 -2.23 -8.26 -12.62
N ARG A 170 -1.66 -7.11 -13.00
CA ARG A 170 -0.20 -6.87 -12.97
C ARG A 170 0.18 -6.02 -11.77
N VAL A 171 1.11 -6.49 -10.94
CA VAL A 171 1.63 -5.74 -9.79
C VAL A 171 3.10 -5.44 -10.02
N ALA A 172 3.46 -4.17 -10.05
CA ALA A 172 4.83 -3.65 -10.09
C ALA A 172 5.23 -3.07 -8.73
N ILE A 173 6.45 -3.33 -8.29
CA ILE A 173 7.03 -2.86 -7.04
C ILE A 173 8.37 -2.21 -7.34
N ASP A 174 8.46 -0.90 -7.15
CA ASP A 174 9.69 -0.12 -7.24
C ASP A 174 10.30 0.04 -5.84
N LEU A 175 11.49 -0.52 -5.62
CA LEU A 175 12.21 -0.34 -4.35
C LEU A 175 13.09 0.92 -4.36
N LYS A 176 13.00 1.69 -3.28
CA LYS A 176 13.91 2.82 -2.99
C LYS A 176 14.65 2.58 -1.67
N PRO A 177 15.92 2.98 -1.54
CA PRO A 177 16.56 3.06 -0.23
C PRO A 177 15.81 4.04 0.67
N GLY A 178 15.52 3.62 1.89
CA GLY A 178 14.92 4.45 2.95
C GLY A 178 15.94 4.85 4.02
N THR A 179 15.45 5.45 5.10
CA THR A 179 16.28 5.84 6.24
C THR A 179 17.03 4.64 6.81
N GLY A 180 18.35 4.77 6.95
CA GLY A 180 19.22 3.72 7.49
C GLY A 180 19.63 2.63 6.49
N ASN A 181 19.18 2.69 5.23
CA ASN A 181 19.68 1.84 4.13
C ASN A 181 20.22 2.71 2.99
N THR A 182 21.42 2.39 2.52
CA THR A 182 22.05 3.11 1.40
C THR A 182 21.81 2.46 0.04
N SER A 183 21.34 1.20 0.03
CA SER A 183 21.07 0.43 -1.18
C SER A 183 19.99 -0.62 -0.93
N VAL A 184 19.29 -1.00 -2.00
CA VAL A 184 18.32 -2.11 -2.04
C VAL A 184 18.74 -3.19 -3.03
N ALA A 185 19.99 -3.13 -3.51
CA ALA A 185 20.54 -4.12 -4.45
C ALA A 185 20.57 -5.52 -3.82
N GLY A 186 20.18 -6.53 -4.61
CA GLY A 186 20.13 -7.93 -4.15
C GLY A 186 18.87 -8.27 -3.36
N ALA A 187 17.88 -7.37 -3.28
CA ALA A 187 16.60 -7.69 -2.68
C ALA A 187 15.86 -8.80 -3.44
N THR A 188 15.25 -9.72 -2.69
CA THR A 188 14.24 -10.65 -3.22
C THR A 188 12.86 -10.12 -2.83
N VAL A 189 11.97 -9.97 -3.81
CA VAL A 189 10.63 -9.44 -3.61
C VAL A 189 9.59 -10.53 -3.92
N SER A 190 8.57 -10.63 -3.09
CA SER A 190 7.45 -11.56 -3.29
C SER A 190 6.13 -10.94 -2.90
N LEU A 191 5.07 -11.29 -3.62
CA LEU A 191 3.70 -11.10 -3.16
C LEU A 191 3.32 -12.25 -2.23
N VAL A 192 2.62 -11.97 -1.14
CA VAL A 192 2.26 -12.97 -0.12
C VAL A 192 0.83 -12.73 0.39
N SER A 193 0.29 -13.71 1.12
CA SER A 193 -1.10 -13.74 1.62
C SER A 193 -2.17 -13.66 0.52
N LEU A 194 -1.86 -14.23 -0.64
CA LEU A 194 -2.79 -14.36 -1.76
C LEU A 194 -3.76 -15.54 -1.54
N SER A 195 -4.87 -15.55 -2.27
CA SER A 195 -5.86 -16.63 -2.25
C SER A 195 -5.37 -17.87 -2.98
N ALA A 196 -5.73 -19.05 -2.47
CA ALA A 196 -5.50 -20.34 -3.10
C ALA A 196 -6.62 -20.76 -4.08
N ASP A 197 -7.57 -19.87 -4.35
CA ASP A 197 -8.72 -20.16 -5.22
C ASP A 197 -8.27 -20.66 -6.60
N ASN A 198 -9.00 -21.64 -7.12
CA ASN A 198 -8.69 -22.34 -8.37
C ASN A 198 -7.27 -22.96 -8.42
N GLY A 199 -6.68 -23.24 -7.25
CA GLY A 199 -5.34 -23.81 -7.13
C GLY A 199 -4.22 -22.83 -7.47
N ASN A 200 -4.45 -21.53 -7.32
CA ASN A 200 -3.42 -20.49 -7.42
C ASN A 200 -2.48 -20.50 -6.20
N PRO A 201 -1.26 -19.96 -6.34
CA PRO A 201 -0.31 -19.89 -5.24
C PRO A 201 -0.68 -18.78 -4.23
N THR A 202 -0.43 -19.02 -2.95
CA THR A 202 -0.64 -18.02 -1.87
C THR A 202 0.53 -17.03 -1.72
N ALA A 203 1.63 -17.28 -2.43
CA ALA A 203 2.78 -16.40 -2.55
C ALA A 203 3.34 -16.49 -3.97
N ILE A 204 3.78 -15.35 -4.52
CA ILE A 204 4.38 -15.28 -5.86
C ILE A 204 5.73 -14.62 -5.75
N LYS A 205 6.78 -15.31 -6.20
CA LYS A 205 8.11 -14.71 -6.33
C LYS A 205 8.16 -13.88 -7.60
N THR A 206 8.54 -12.61 -7.45
CA THR A 206 8.46 -11.61 -8.54
C THR A 206 9.60 -11.74 -9.55
N TYR A 207 9.32 -11.34 -10.79
CA TYR A 207 10.28 -11.09 -11.85
C TYR A 207 11.01 -9.76 -11.59
N ASN A 208 12.34 -9.71 -11.68
CA ASN A 208 13.06 -8.42 -11.69
C ASN A 208 13.04 -7.87 -13.13
N ALA A 209 12.20 -6.88 -13.38
CA ALA A 209 12.00 -6.32 -14.71
C ALA A 209 13.17 -5.40 -15.12
N SER A 210 13.60 -4.53 -14.19
CA SER A 210 14.81 -3.71 -14.37
C SER A 210 15.25 -3.09 -13.06
N GLY A 211 16.55 -3.01 -12.81
CA GLY A 211 17.09 -2.34 -11.62
C GLY A 211 16.43 -2.80 -10.31
N ASN A 212 15.66 -1.89 -9.70
CA ASN A 212 14.94 -2.11 -8.44
C ASN A 212 13.43 -2.30 -8.62
N THR A 213 12.98 -2.54 -9.86
CA THR A 213 11.58 -2.76 -10.23
C THR A 213 11.31 -4.25 -10.38
N TYR A 214 10.31 -4.72 -9.66
CA TYR A 214 9.89 -6.11 -9.60
C TYR A 214 8.44 -6.23 -10.02
N GLU A 215 8.09 -7.28 -10.75
CA GLU A 215 6.73 -7.47 -11.26
C GLU A 215 6.20 -8.89 -11.03
N ALA A 216 4.89 -9.02 -10.89
CA ALA A 216 4.19 -10.30 -10.85
C ALA A 216 2.79 -10.16 -11.45
N LEU A 217 2.31 -11.26 -12.05
CA LEU A 217 0.93 -11.43 -12.48
C LEU A 217 0.18 -12.25 -11.46
N THR A 218 -1.01 -11.81 -11.08
CA THR A 218 -1.88 -12.53 -10.14
C THR A 218 -3.20 -12.89 -10.80
N ALA A 219 -3.82 -13.98 -10.36
CA ALA A 219 -5.23 -14.19 -10.60
C ALA A 219 -6.05 -13.07 -9.91
N PRO A 220 -7.21 -12.67 -10.48
CA PRO A 220 -8.07 -11.66 -9.87
C PRO A 220 -8.55 -12.10 -8.49
N GLN A 221 -8.37 -11.24 -7.49
CA GLN A 221 -8.65 -11.58 -6.08
C GLN A 221 -8.69 -10.35 -5.19
N THR A 222 -9.04 -10.55 -3.92
CA THR A 222 -8.92 -9.52 -2.89
C THR A 222 -7.85 -9.90 -1.88
N VAL A 223 -6.81 -9.07 -1.75
CA VAL A 223 -5.85 -9.16 -0.65
C VAL A 223 -6.46 -8.46 0.56
N VAL A 224 -6.58 -9.19 1.67
CA VAL A 224 -7.26 -8.69 2.86
C VAL A 224 -6.44 -7.62 3.58
N ALA A 225 -7.12 -6.57 4.01
CA ALA A 225 -6.57 -5.52 4.88
C ALA A 225 -5.74 -6.07 6.05
N GLY A 226 -4.59 -5.44 6.32
CA GLY A 226 -3.68 -5.76 7.42
C GLY A 226 -2.86 -7.04 7.25
N LYS A 227 -3.05 -7.80 6.17
CA LYS A 227 -2.21 -8.96 5.86
C LYS A 227 -0.92 -8.55 5.16
N PRO A 228 0.21 -9.25 5.38
CA PRO A 228 1.41 -9.05 4.57
C PRO A 228 1.06 -9.20 3.09
N PHE A 229 1.40 -8.21 2.27
CA PHE A 229 1.16 -8.26 0.83
C PHE A 229 2.46 -8.26 0.05
N ILE A 230 3.38 -7.33 0.32
CA ILE A 230 4.71 -7.30 -0.30
C ILE A 230 5.74 -7.72 0.76
N ARG A 231 6.51 -8.76 0.45
CA ARG A 231 7.66 -9.21 1.23
C ARG A 231 8.94 -8.79 0.52
N VAL A 232 9.84 -8.15 1.25
CA VAL A 232 11.18 -7.78 0.78
C VAL A 232 12.21 -8.44 1.69
N GLU A 233 13.07 -9.26 1.10
CA GLU A 233 14.19 -9.91 1.77
C GLU A 233 15.49 -9.27 1.27
N LEU A 234 16.23 -8.67 2.17
CA LEU A 234 17.51 -8.01 1.91
C LEU A 234 18.50 -8.47 2.99
N GLY A 235 19.82 -8.36 2.77
CA GLY A 235 20.82 -8.83 3.75
C GLY A 235 20.64 -8.30 5.19
N SER A 236 19.92 -7.19 5.36
CA SER A 236 19.54 -6.61 6.65
C SER A 236 18.33 -7.26 7.35
N GLY A 237 17.55 -8.09 6.65
CA GLY A 237 16.38 -8.78 7.20
C GLY A 237 15.23 -8.96 6.20
N THR A 238 14.14 -9.53 6.71
CA THR A 238 12.87 -9.68 5.99
C THR A 238 11.87 -8.65 6.48
N PHE A 239 11.27 -7.92 5.54
CA PHE A 239 10.32 -6.84 5.81
C PHE A 239 9.03 -7.03 5.03
N TYR A 240 7.94 -6.50 5.58
CA TYR A 240 6.59 -6.69 5.03
C TYR A 240 5.82 -5.37 4.94
N PHE A 241 5.21 -5.12 3.78
CA PHE A 241 4.18 -4.11 3.59
C PHE A 241 2.81 -4.76 3.76
N ARG A 242 1.89 -4.05 4.41
CA ARG A 242 0.52 -4.50 4.69
C ARG A 242 -0.44 -3.39 4.27
N PRO A 243 -1.46 -3.63 3.43
CA PRO A 243 -2.41 -2.59 3.04
C PRO A 243 -3.45 -2.32 4.15
N GLN A 244 -3.99 -1.10 4.28
CA GLN A 244 -5.03 -0.75 5.27
C GLN A 244 -6.41 -1.23 4.84
N ASN A 245 -6.68 -1.14 3.55
CA ASN A 245 -7.92 -1.57 2.94
C ASN A 245 -7.70 -2.87 2.19
N ASN A 246 -8.80 -3.55 1.88
CA ASN A 246 -8.77 -4.66 0.95
C ASN A 246 -8.23 -4.15 -0.40
N VAL A 247 -7.20 -4.81 -0.93
CA VAL A 247 -6.69 -4.53 -2.27
C VAL A 247 -7.39 -5.48 -3.22
N VAL A 248 -8.32 -4.96 -4.01
CA VAL A 248 -8.96 -5.72 -5.09
C VAL A 248 -8.02 -5.70 -6.28
N LEU A 249 -7.37 -6.82 -6.56
CA LEU A 249 -6.58 -7.07 -7.77
C LEU A 249 -7.54 -7.52 -8.86
N ALA A 250 -7.94 -6.59 -9.73
CA ALA A 250 -8.90 -6.82 -10.79
C ALA A 250 -8.22 -7.32 -12.08
N ALA A 251 -8.93 -8.14 -12.85
CA ALA A 251 -8.53 -8.50 -14.20
C ALA A 251 -8.35 -7.24 -15.05
N GLY A 252 -7.27 -7.16 -15.83
CA GLY A 252 -7.06 -6.05 -16.75
C GLY A 252 -6.50 -4.79 -16.09
N SER A 253 -6.16 -4.84 -14.79
CA SER A 253 -5.63 -3.68 -14.05
C SER A 253 -4.15 -3.84 -13.72
N ARG A 254 -3.44 -2.71 -13.69
CA ARG A 254 -2.05 -2.59 -13.27
C ARG A 254 -1.94 -1.79 -11.98
N TYR A 255 -1.18 -2.32 -11.04
CA TYR A 255 -0.90 -1.75 -9.73
C TYR A 255 0.59 -1.47 -9.66
N LYS A 256 0.99 -0.27 -9.25
CA LYS A 256 2.39 0.08 -9.06
C LYS A 256 2.58 0.60 -7.65
N TYR A 257 3.45 -0.06 -6.87
CA TYR A 257 3.83 0.32 -5.51
C TYR A 257 5.27 0.82 -5.51
N THR A 258 5.51 2.02 -4.99
CA THR A 258 6.86 2.50 -4.69
C THR A 258 7.11 2.32 -3.20
N VAL A 259 8.06 1.47 -2.83
CA VAL A 259 8.33 1.09 -1.44
C VAL A 259 9.74 1.49 -1.04
N LYS A 260 9.84 2.28 0.03
CA LYS A 260 11.12 2.60 0.68
C LYS A 260 11.49 1.49 1.67
N VAL A 261 12.72 0.98 1.56
CA VAL A 261 13.28 -0.03 2.45
C VAL A 261 14.13 0.66 3.51
N ASN A 262 13.61 0.83 4.72
CA ASN A 262 14.33 1.41 5.86
C ASN A 262 14.99 0.31 6.68
N ALA A 263 16.00 0.64 7.49
CA ALA A 263 16.63 -0.32 8.41
C ALA A 263 15.60 -0.94 9.38
N THR A 264 14.53 -0.20 9.65
CA THR A 264 13.43 -0.59 10.51
C THR A 264 12.23 -1.13 9.75
N GLY A 265 12.18 -1.26 8.42
CA GLY A 265 10.98 -1.76 7.75
C GLY A 265 10.61 -1.08 6.44
N LEU A 266 9.46 -1.48 5.87
CA LEU A 266 8.96 -0.94 4.60
C LEU A 266 8.00 0.23 4.85
N THR A 267 8.18 1.31 4.09
CA THR A 267 7.24 2.45 4.04
C THR A 267 6.79 2.68 2.60
N LEU A 268 5.52 3.02 2.40
CA LEU A 268 4.99 3.30 1.07
C LEU A 268 5.35 4.73 0.68
N ASP A 269 6.04 4.91 -0.45
CA ASP A 269 6.39 6.22 -1.01
C ASP A 269 5.37 6.68 -2.07
N GLY A 270 4.57 5.75 -2.60
CA GLY A 270 3.48 6.03 -3.50
C GLY A 270 2.85 4.75 -4.05
N CYS A 271 1.61 4.84 -4.50
CA CYS A 271 0.93 3.78 -5.24
C CYS A 271 0.07 4.39 -6.35
N THR A 272 0.03 3.73 -7.50
CA THR A 272 -0.87 4.09 -8.62
C THR A 272 -1.56 2.84 -9.14
N ILE A 273 -2.87 2.93 -9.37
CA ILE A 273 -3.70 1.88 -9.96
C ILE A 273 -4.33 2.44 -11.23
N GLY A 274 -4.22 1.71 -12.32
CA GLY A 274 -4.84 2.08 -13.60
C GLY A 274 -5.15 0.87 -14.46
N ASP A 275 -5.80 1.12 -15.59
CA ASP A 275 -6.06 0.10 -16.60
C ASP A 275 -4.76 -0.35 -17.25
N TRP A 276 -4.67 -1.65 -17.56
CA TRP A 276 -3.48 -2.21 -18.21
C TRP A 276 -3.43 -1.79 -19.69
N ALA A 277 -4.56 -1.45 -20.31
CA ALA A 277 -4.67 -1.14 -21.74
C ALA A 277 -4.25 0.29 -22.16
N ASP A 278 -4.08 1.24 -21.23
CA ASP A 278 -3.97 2.67 -21.60
C ASP A 278 -2.61 3.34 -21.38
N GLY A 279 -1.61 2.68 -20.79
CA GLY A 279 -0.24 3.21 -20.69
C GLY A 279 -0.08 4.59 -20.00
N GLY A 280 -1.15 5.17 -19.47
CA GLY A 280 -1.18 6.44 -18.78
C GLY A 280 -0.93 6.26 -17.29
N SER A 281 -0.09 7.12 -16.71
CA SER A 281 -0.05 7.31 -15.28
C SER A 281 -1.37 7.93 -14.83
N GLU A 282 -2.30 7.09 -14.38
CA GLU A 282 -3.50 7.56 -13.70
C GLU A 282 -3.52 7.04 -12.26
N SER A 283 -3.85 7.96 -11.37
CA SER A 283 -3.68 7.85 -9.94
C SER A 283 -4.93 7.25 -9.29
N GLY A 284 -4.88 5.97 -8.96
CA GLY A 284 -5.59 5.42 -7.80
C GLY A 284 -4.72 5.56 -6.55
N GLU A 285 -5.18 6.30 -5.54
CA GLU A 285 -4.45 6.45 -4.27
C GLU A 285 -4.50 5.14 -3.47
N ALA A 286 -3.38 4.44 -3.31
CA ALA A 286 -3.24 3.65 -2.09
C ALA A 286 -2.74 4.59 -1.01
N GLU A 287 -3.60 4.84 -0.04
CA GLU A 287 -3.32 5.70 1.11
C GLU A 287 -2.09 5.16 1.86
N ASP A 288 -1.12 6.04 2.10
CA ASP A 288 -0.01 5.75 3.00
C ASP A 288 -0.52 5.65 4.44
N LEU A 289 -0.40 4.47 5.02
CA LEU A 289 -0.94 4.16 6.34
C LEU A 289 -0.28 4.96 7.45
N GLY A 290 0.95 5.43 7.22
CA GLY A 290 1.73 6.13 8.23
C GLY A 290 2.41 5.25 9.26
N TYR A 291 2.46 3.94 9.06
CA TYR A 291 3.17 3.04 9.94
C TYR A 291 3.66 1.76 9.25
N SER A 292 4.61 1.09 9.89
CA SER A 292 5.04 -0.27 9.56
C SER A 292 5.03 -1.14 10.83
N ILE A 293 4.74 -2.44 10.68
CA ILE A 293 4.77 -3.40 11.80
C ILE A 293 6.00 -4.30 11.66
N GLN A 294 6.81 -4.33 12.72
CA GLN A 294 7.99 -5.16 12.88
C GLN A 294 7.66 -6.65 13.05
N ASN A 295 8.68 -7.51 12.97
CA ASN A 295 8.51 -8.96 13.17
C ASN A 295 8.02 -9.33 14.58
N ASP A 296 8.32 -8.51 15.58
CA ASP A 296 7.86 -8.68 16.97
C ASP A 296 6.46 -8.07 17.23
N GLY A 297 5.80 -7.53 16.18
CA GLY A 297 4.51 -6.85 16.30
C GLY A 297 4.59 -5.37 16.67
N SER A 298 5.79 -4.82 16.90
CA SER A 298 5.98 -3.40 17.24
C SER A 298 5.63 -2.47 16.08
N TYR A 299 5.04 -1.32 16.40
CA TYR A 299 4.68 -0.29 15.40
C TYR A 299 5.81 0.72 15.25
N THR A 300 6.13 1.06 14.00
CA THR A 300 6.94 2.23 13.64
C THR A 300 6.04 3.21 12.93
N VAL A 301 5.81 4.39 13.49
CA VAL A 301 4.78 5.35 13.08
C VAL A 301 5.43 6.64 12.56
N TYR A 302 4.90 7.20 11.47
CA TYR A 302 5.39 8.42 10.81
C TYR A 302 4.28 9.35 10.31
N ASN A 303 2.99 9.05 10.54
CA ASN A 303 1.91 10.03 10.37
C ASN A 303 0.77 9.81 11.39
N ALA A 304 -0.23 10.70 11.36
CA ALA A 304 -1.38 10.68 12.27
C ALA A 304 -2.20 9.39 12.19
N ASP A 305 -2.49 8.93 10.97
CA ASP A 305 -3.26 7.71 10.74
C ASP A 305 -2.56 6.48 11.29
N GLY A 306 -1.23 6.42 11.16
CA GLY A 306 -0.45 5.34 11.74
C GLY A 306 -0.43 5.34 13.26
N LEU A 307 -0.43 6.52 13.88
CA LEU A 307 -0.53 6.63 15.32
C LEU A 307 -1.90 6.19 15.83
N LEU A 308 -2.97 6.56 15.12
CA LEU A 308 -4.34 6.12 15.44
C LEU A 308 -4.54 4.62 15.20
N ALA A 309 -3.88 4.05 14.20
CA ALA A 309 -3.89 2.61 13.96
C ALA A 309 -3.23 1.85 15.12
N TRP A 310 -2.07 2.32 15.61
CA TRP A 310 -1.49 1.79 16.83
C TRP A 310 -2.40 2.00 18.04
N ASN A 311 -2.99 3.19 18.19
CA ASN A 311 -3.92 3.51 19.29
C ASN A 311 -5.13 2.56 19.33
N LYS A 312 -5.60 2.09 18.17
CA LYS A 312 -6.66 1.08 18.06
C LYS A 312 -6.15 -0.33 18.36
N ALA A 313 -4.94 -0.67 17.92
CA ALA A 313 -4.35 -1.99 18.15
C ALA A 313 -4.04 -2.23 19.63
N VAL A 314 -3.49 -1.22 20.32
CA VAL A 314 -3.11 -1.32 21.74
C VAL A 314 -4.31 -1.50 22.68
N GLN A 315 -5.53 -1.17 22.23
CA GLN A 315 -6.76 -1.49 22.99
C GLN A 315 -7.02 -2.99 23.13
N LYS A 316 -6.48 -3.80 22.20
CA LYS A 316 -6.63 -5.26 22.20
C LYS A 316 -5.47 -5.96 22.90
N ASP A 317 -4.30 -5.32 22.88
CA ASP A 317 -3.08 -5.82 23.50
C ASP A 317 -2.23 -4.63 23.98
N GLU A 318 -2.29 -4.39 25.28
CA GLU A 318 -1.61 -3.28 25.96
C GLU A 318 -0.09 -3.47 26.06
N SER A 319 0.48 -4.53 25.48
CA SER A 319 1.93 -4.76 25.39
C SER A 319 2.56 -4.27 24.08
N ILE A 320 1.76 -3.88 23.08
CA ILE A 320 2.25 -3.48 21.76
C ILE A 320 3.09 -2.20 21.85
N ASN A 321 4.34 -2.28 21.40
CA ASN A 321 5.25 -1.14 21.35
C ASN A 321 4.90 -0.18 20.20
N CYS A 322 5.20 1.10 20.39
CA CYS A 322 5.14 2.13 19.35
C CYS A 322 6.42 2.96 19.35
N THR A 323 6.95 3.21 18.16
CA THR A 323 8.12 4.05 17.94
C THR A 323 7.79 5.10 16.87
N LEU A 324 7.86 6.38 17.21
CA LEU A 324 7.68 7.46 16.25
C LEU A 324 8.96 7.67 15.42
N THR A 325 8.80 8.06 14.17
CA THR A 325 9.88 8.36 13.21
C THR A 325 9.67 9.66 12.44
N ALA A 326 8.58 10.37 12.75
CA ALA A 326 8.29 11.71 12.26
C ALA A 326 7.45 12.45 13.32
N ASP A 327 7.38 13.77 13.20
CA ASP A 327 6.45 14.58 13.97
C ASP A 327 5.01 14.31 13.51
N ILE A 328 4.07 14.24 14.46
CA ILE A 328 2.70 13.80 14.23
C ILE A 328 1.71 14.90 14.61
N ASP A 329 0.86 15.31 13.68
CA ASP A 329 -0.22 16.26 13.94
C ASP A 329 -1.57 15.53 14.10
N LEU A 330 -2.17 15.62 15.28
CA LEU A 330 -3.48 15.03 15.60
C LEU A 330 -4.63 16.03 15.52
N THR A 331 -4.43 17.19 14.88
CA THR A 331 -5.49 18.20 14.72
C THR A 331 -6.73 17.60 14.07
N GLY A 332 -7.87 17.74 14.74
CA GLY A 332 -9.17 17.22 14.27
C GLY A 332 -9.32 15.70 14.37
N ARG A 333 -8.39 14.99 15.00
CA ARG A 333 -8.43 13.54 15.20
C ARG A 333 -8.92 13.20 16.61
N GLU A 334 -9.65 12.10 16.75
CA GLU A 334 -10.06 11.57 18.06
C GLU A 334 -9.00 10.62 18.64
N TRP A 335 -8.71 10.77 19.93
CA TRP A 335 -7.82 9.88 20.67
C TRP A 335 -8.59 8.97 21.62
N THR A 336 -8.37 7.66 21.53
CA THR A 336 -8.89 6.73 22.55
C THR A 336 -7.85 6.57 23.65
N ARG A 337 -8.24 6.89 24.88
CA ARG A 337 -7.38 6.72 26.05
C ARG A 337 -6.87 5.27 26.16
N ILE A 338 -5.56 5.11 26.40
CA ILE A 338 -4.88 3.80 26.45
C ILE A 338 -4.72 3.35 27.90
N GLY A 339 -4.70 2.05 28.20
CA GLY A 339 -4.28 1.59 29.53
C GLY A 339 -5.43 1.61 30.52
N THR A 340 -6.35 0.66 30.37
CA THR A 340 -7.27 0.24 31.42
C THR A 340 -6.63 -0.90 32.22
N TRP A 341 -7.19 -1.34 33.35
CA TRP A 341 -6.58 -2.45 34.10
C TRP A 341 -6.33 -3.68 33.19
N PRO A 342 -5.09 -4.21 33.08
CA PRO A 342 -3.93 -4.05 33.98
C PRO A 342 -2.93 -2.92 33.64
N GLY A 343 -3.12 -2.21 32.52
CA GLY A 343 -2.37 -1.01 32.13
C GLY A 343 -1.40 -1.26 30.99
N TYR A 344 -1.03 -0.16 30.30
CA TYR A 344 -0.06 -0.20 29.21
C TYR A 344 1.29 -0.73 29.71
N SER A 345 1.77 -1.82 29.11
CA SER A 345 2.99 -2.52 29.50
C SER A 345 4.06 -2.52 28.42
N GLY A 346 3.75 -2.00 27.23
CA GLY A 346 4.69 -1.80 26.14
C GLY A 346 5.58 -0.57 26.30
N ILE A 347 6.37 -0.31 25.26
CA ILE A 347 7.23 0.86 25.13
C ILE A 347 6.63 1.82 24.10
N PHE A 348 6.30 3.03 24.54
CA PHE A 348 6.01 4.16 23.66
C PHE A 348 7.25 5.07 23.57
N ASN A 349 7.92 5.06 22.43
CA ASN A 349 9.15 5.81 22.20
C ASN A 349 8.94 6.90 21.15
N GLY A 350 8.92 8.16 21.58
CA GLY A 350 8.78 9.29 20.67
C GLY A 350 10.02 9.58 19.84
N GLN A 351 11.20 9.03 20.19
CA GLN A 351 12.48 9.30 19.52
C GLN A 351 12.81 10.80 19.34
N GLY A 352 12.30 11.66 20.23
CA GLY A 352 12.45 13.10 20.12
C GLY A 352 11.51 13.76 19.10
N HIS A 353 10.59 13.01 18.47
CA HIS A 353 9.54 13.59 17.65
C HIS A 353 8.42 14.23 18.48
N ARG A 354 7.72 15.16 17.84
CA ARG A 354 6.65 15.97 18.42
C ARG A 354 5.28 15.37 18.12
N ILE A 355 4.35 15.49 19.05
CA ILE A 355 2.91 15.35 18.79
C ILE A 355 2.23 16.69 19.03
N THR A 356 1.52 17.20 18.01
CA THR A 356 0.75 18.45 18.06
C THR A 356 -0.75 18.17 17.87
N GLY A 357 -1.58 19.20 18.00
CA GLY A 357 -3.00 19.12 17.62
C GLY A 357 -3.90 18.43 18.66
N LEU A 358 -3.36 18.08 19.83
CA LEU A 358 -4.11 17.54 20.97
C LEU A 358 -4.98 18.64 21.61
N ASN A 359 -6.16 18.86 21.05
CA ASN A 359 -7.13 19.87 21.49
C ASN A 359 -8.50 19.23 21.66
N PHE A 360 -8.81 18.77 22.88
CA PHE A 360 -10.09 18.12 23.15
C PHE A 360 -10.57 18.27 24.60
N SER A 361 -11.88 18.09 24.76
CA SER A 361 -12.58 18.09 26.04
C SER A 361 -13.20 16.71 26.25
N ALA A 362 -12.85 16.05 27.36
CA ALA A 362 -13.32 14.69 27.65
C ALA A 362 -13.49 14.48 29.16
N ALA A 363 -14.08 13.35 29.55
CA ALA A 363 -14.16 12.94 30.96
C ALA A 363 -12.77 12.92 31.62
N THR A 364 -11.79 12.43 30.85
CA THR A 364 -10.36 12.32 31.19
C THR A 364 -9.56 12.69 29.94
N THR A 365 -8.46 13.45 30.07
CA THR A 365 -7.70 13.99 28.93
C THR A 365 -6.35 13.33 28.69
N GLU A 366 -6.00 12.35 29.51
CA GLU A 366 -4.71 11.69 29.51
C GLU A 366 -4.57 10.75 28.30
N LEU A 367 -3.41 10.78 27.65
CA LEU A 367 -3.12 9.86 26.55
C LEU A 367 -3.12 8.40 27.06
N PHE A 368 -2.57 8.21 28.26
CA PHE A 368 -2.52 6.94 28.97
C PHE A 368 -3.26 7.04 30.31
N GLY A 369 -4.09 6.06 30.63
CA GLY A 369 -4.77 5.93 31.90
C GLY A 369 -3.87 5.31 32.96
N LEU A 370 -3.46 4.07 32.73
CA LEU A 370 -2.60 3.34 33.64
C LEU A 370 -1.35 2.89 32.89
N LEU A 371 -0.18 3.36 33.31
CA LEU A 371 1.09 2.80 32.89
C LEU A 371 1.50 1.70 33.86
N ASN A 372 1.57 0.47 33.38
CA ASN A 372 1.96 -0.70 34.17
C ASN A 372 3.43 -0.61 34.60
N GLU A 373 3.85 -1.41 35.60
CA GLU A 373 5.24 -1.48 36.08
C GLU A 373 6.27 -1.79 34.98
N ARG A 374 5.85 -2.53 33.94
CA ARG A 374 6.68 -2.81 32.76
C ARG A 374 6.62 -1.72 31.68
N GLY A 375 5.61 -0.87 31.74
CA GLY A 375 5.35 0.17 30.76
C GLY A 375 6.40 1.27 30.79
N VAL A 376 6.81 1.71 29.60
CA VAL A 376 7.78 2.80 29.43
C VAL A 376 7.26 3.80 28.42
N ILE A 377 7.12 5.06 28.83
CA ILE A 377 6.91 6.18 27.91
C ILE A 377 8.19 6.99 27.91
N LYS A 378 8.84 7.12 26.75
CA LYS A 378 10.11 7.83 26.65
C LYS A 378 10.27 8.69 25.41
N ASN A 379 11.10 9.71 25.52
CA ASN A 379 11.53 10.56 24.42
C ASN A 379 10.36 11.24 23.67
N LEU A 380 9.29 11.58 24.38
CA LEU A 380 8.03 12.09 23.81
C LEU A 380 7.88 13.58 24.09
N GLN A 381 7.55 14.37 23.07
CA GLN A 381 7.32 15.81 23.20
C GLN A 381 5.88 16.14 22.76
N LEU A 382 5.01 16.50 23.70
CA LEU A 382 3.67 17.01 23.41
C LEU A 382 3.71 18.53 23.31
N ILE A 383 3.30 19.07 22.16
CA ILE A 383 3.45 20.48 21.85
C ILE A 383 2.07 21.16 21.78
N ASP A 384 1.94 22.29 22.47
CA ASP A 384 0.77 23.18 22.46
C ASP A 384 -0.56 22.45 22.69
N VAL A 385 -0.61 21.57 23.69
CA VAL A 385 -1.84 20.85 24.04
C VAL A 385 -2.90 21.83 24.55
N ASN A 386 -4.18 21.56 24.28
CA ASN A 386 -5.31 22.27 24.87
C ASN A 386 -6.32 21.26 25.40
N LEU A 387 -6.13 20.86 26.65
CA LEU A 387 -6.85 19.75 27.27
C LEU A 387 -7.85 20.26 28.31
N TYR A 388 -9.09 19.78 28.23
CA TYR A 388 -10.13 20.07 29.23
C TYR A 388 -10.79 18.81 29.83
N GLY A 389 -10.48 18.51 31.09
CA GLY A 389 -11.08 17.41 31.85
C GLY A 389 -12.42 17.82 32.49
N ASN A 390 -13.53 17.27 32.00
CA ASN A 390 -14.88 17.71 32.39
C ASN A 390 -15.48 16.99 33.60
N SER A 391 -14.91 15.87 34.07
CA SER A 391 -15.41 15.11 35.21
C SER A 391 -14.34 14.60 36.19
N GLY A 392 -13.05 14.86 35.92
CA GLY A 392 -11.95 14.26 36.67
C GLY A 392 -10.68 15.11 36.71
N SER A 393 -9.54 14.42 36.79
CA SER A 393 -8.22 15.01 36.56
C SER A 393 -8.00 15.30 35.08
N ALA A 394 -7.01 16.16 34.81
CA ALA A 394 -6.41 16.31 33.50
C ALA A 394 -4.89 16.31 33.64
N ALA A 395 -4.23 15.29 33.09
CA ALA A 395 -2.78 15.23 32.91
C ALA A 395 -2.40 15.31 31.43
N GLY A 396 -1.17 15.77 31.15
CA GLY A 396 -0.64 15.80 29.78
C GLY A 396 -0.31 14.42 29.23
N ILE A 397 0.29 13.52 30.01
CA ILE A 397 0.74 12.20 29.52
C ILE A 397 -0.07 11.05 30.11
N VAL A 398 -0.10 10.92 31.45
CA VAL A 398 -0.68 9.74 32.11
C VAL A 398 -1.49 10.05 33.35
N GLU A 399 -2.59 9.34 33.60
CA GLU A 399 -3.33 9.52 34.87
C GLU A 399 -2.54 8.86 36.01
N GLN A 400 -2.28 7.55 35.93
CA GLN A 400 -1.54 6.82 36.94
C GLN A 400 -0.28 6.14 36.37
N ASN A 401 0.88 6.50 36.89
CA ASN A 401 2.17 5.92 36.53
C ASN A 401 2.63 4.88 37.56
N ASN A 402 2.70 3.60 37.19
CA ASN A 402 3.44 2.57 37.94
C ASN A 402 4.78 2.19 37.28
N GLY A 403 4.99 2.61 36.03
CA GLY A 403 6.17 2.29 35.22
C GLY A 403 7.21 3.41 35.19
N GLN A 404 7.68 3.74 33.99
CA GLN A 404 8.74 4.72 33.76
C GLN A 404 8.34 5.77 32.73
N ILE A 405 8.49 7.05 33.09
CA ILE A 405 8.38 8.19 32.18
C ILE A 405 9.75 8.88 32.11
N ILE A 406 10.35 8.92 30.92
CA ILE A 406 11.76 9.31 30.75
C ILE A 406 11.91 10.29 29.58
N ALA A 407 12.55 11.44 29.79
CA ALA A 407 12.79 12.41 28.72
C ALA A 407 11.52 12.82 27.97
N CYS A 408 10.45 13.10 28.71
CA CYS A 408 9.19 13.55 28.13
C CYS A 408 8.90 15.01 28.44
N SER A 409 8.23 15.71 27.52
CA SER A 409 7.82 17.10 27.71
C SER A 409 6.39 17.37 27.29
N VAL A 410 5.78 18.38 27.94
CA VAL A 410 4.44 18.85 27.63
C VAL A 410 4.43 20.37 27.64
N THR A 411 3.88 20.98 26.59
CA THR A 411 3.60 22.42 26.54
C THR A 411 2.12 22.69 26.27
N GLY A 412 1.62 23.84 26.71
CA GLY A 412 0.28 24.32 26.37
C GLY A 412 -0.63 24.56 27.58
N LYS A 413 -1.95 24.41 27.37
CA LYS A 413 -2.98 24.67 28.37
C LYS A 413 -3.67 23.38 28.80
N ILE A 414 -3.68 23.11 30.10
CA ILE A 414 -4.39 21.98 30.69
C ILE A 414 -5.35 22.52 31.76
N SER A 415 -6.62 22.19 31.65
CA SER A 415 -7.68 22.69 32.51
C SER A 415 -8.62 21.54 32.90
N ALA A 416 -9.23 21.62 34.08
CA ALA A 416 -10.23 20.64 34.52
C ALA A 416 -11.26 21.28 35.45
N TYR A 417 -12.35 20.58 35.77
CA TYR A 417 -13.23 20.99 36.87
C TYR A 417 -12.53 20.88 38.24
N GLY A 418 -11.67 19.86 38.40
CA GLY A 418 -10.94 19.62 39.63
C GLY A 418 -9.44 19.84 39.47
N ARG A 419 -8.73 18.85 38.93
CA ARG A 419 -7.30 18.66 39.18
C ARG A 419 -6.52 18.76 37.88
N THR A 420 -5.39 19.45 37.86
CA THR A 420 -4.58 19.62 36.64
C THR A 420 -3.10 19.32 36.89
N CYS A 421 -2.45 18.73 35.89
CA CYS A 421 -1.05 18.38 35.98
C CYS A 421 -0.38 18.35 34.59
N GLY A 422 0.91 18.67 34.55
CA GLY A 422 1.66 18.71 33.29
C GLY A 422 2.05 17.34 32.76
N ILE A 423 2.55 16.44 33.63
CA ILE A 423 3.01 15.10 33.23
C ILE A 423 2.05 14.00 33.70
N ALA A 424 1.84 13.87 35.02
CA ALA A 424 1.04 12.79 35.59
C ALA A 424 0.11 13.23 36.74
N ASP A 425 -1.03 12.58 36.95
CA ASP A 425 -1.85 12.82 38.16
C ASP A 425 -1.23 12.09 39.37
N LEU A 426 -1.01 10.78 39.24
CA LEU A 426 -0.45 9.92 40.29
C LEU A 426 0.86 9.29 39.83
N ASN A 427 1.91 9.37 40.67
CA ASN A 427 3.18 8.68 40.44
C ASN A 427 3.47 7.62 41.51
N TYR A 428 3.33 6.35 41.14
CA TYR A 428 3.79 5.16 41.85
C TYR A 428 5.04 4.54 41.23
N GLY A 429 5.59 5.13 40.17
CA GLY A 429 6.75 4.65 39.43
C GLY A 429 7.91 5.65 39.46
N ARG A 430 8.52 5.85 38.29
CA ARG A 430 9.62 6.82 38.11
C ARG A 430 9.29 7.85 37.05
N ILE A 431 9.58 9.11 37.35
CA ILE A 431 9.58 10.22 36.39
C ILE A 431 10.99 10.80 36.37
N THR A 432 11.64 10.78 35.21
CA THR A 432 13.06 11.16 35.06
C THR A 432 13.24 12.12 33.89
N ALA A 433 13.95 13.22 34.13
CA ALA A 433 14.36 14.17 33.09
C ALA A 433 13.19 14.68 32.23
N CYS A 434 12.03 14.93 32.86
CA CYS A 434 10.83 15.41 32.20
C CYS A 434 10.59 16.90 32.52
N TRP A 435 9.89 17.61 31.62
CA TRP A 435 9.55 19.00 31.88
C TRP A 435 8.18 19.44 31.35
N PHE A 436 7.63 20.50 31.96
CA PHE A 436 6.37 21.11 31.56
C PHE A 436 6.54 22.64 31.40
N ASP A 437 5.92 23.25 30.41
CA ASP A 437 5.76 24.71 30.34
C ASP A 437 4.36 25.08 29.82
N GLY A 438 3.62 25.88 30.57
CA GLY A 438 2.26 26.19 30.15
C GLY A 438 1.33 26.73 31.23
N THR A 439 0.03 26.66 30.96
CA THR A 439 -1.02 27.14 31.86
C THR A 439 -1.81 25.97 32.43
N LEU A 440 -1.81 25.84 33.76
CA LEU A 440 -2.69 24.95 34.49
C LEU A 440 -3.78 25.76 35.21
N LYS A 441 -5.01 25.24 35.25
CA LYS A 441 -6.06 25.83 36.08
C LYS A 441 -5.74 25.61 37.57
N GLU A 442 -5.71 26.70 38.33
CA GLU A 442 -5.29 26.74 39.73
C GLU A 442 -6.34 26.14 40.67
N TYR A 443 -6.33 24.81 40.79
CA TYR A 443 -6.99 24.07 41.88
C TYR A 443 -6.32 22.70 41.99
N GLU A 444 -5.67 22.43 43.12
CA GLU A 444 -4.91 21.19 43.38
C GLU A 444 -3.96 20.78 42.23
N SER A 445 -3.18 21.74 41.71
CA SER A 445 -2.32 21.54 40.54
C SER A 445 -0.87 21.25 40.89
N GLY A 446 -0.26 20.31 40.18
CA GLY A 446 1.18 20.04 40.22
C GLY A 446 1.79 20.02 38.81
N ALA A 447 2.77 20.89 38.56
CA ALA A 447 3.32 21.06 37.21
C ALA A 447 3.94 19.78 36.62
N ILE A 448 4.58 18.97 37.47
CA ILE A 448 5.08 17.64 37.10
C ILE A 448 4.04 16.60 37.48
N VAL A 449 3.70 16.52 38.77
CA VAL A 449 2.75 15.52 39.27
C VAL A 449 1.87 16.08 40.37
N ARG A 450 0.63 15.60 40.47
CA ARG A 450 -0.25 15.95 41.58
C ARG A 450 0.14 15.21 42.87
N TYR A 451 0.10 13.88 42.86
CA TYR A 451 0.50 13.06 44.00
C TYR A 451 1.71 12.19 43.64
N ASN A 452 2.81 12.40 44.35
CA ASN A 452 3.98 11.55 44.24
C ASN A 452 4.03 10.53 45.38
N TYR A 453 4.20 9.25 45.06
CA TYR A 453 4.43 8.16 46.00
C TYR A 453 5.77 7.47 45.80
N LYS A 454 6.56 7.88 44.79
CA LYS A 454 7.87 7.28 44.47
C LYS A 454 8.90 8.34 44.09
N ILE A 455 9.61 8.16 42.97
CA ILE A 455 10.84 8.89 42.66
C ILE A 455 10.60 9.82 41.48
N ILE A 456 10.97 11.09 41.68
CA ILE A 456 11.11 12.10 40.64
C ILE A 456 12.58 12.51 40.60
N THR A 457 13.19 12.47 39.42
CA THR A 457 14.60 12.80 39.21
C THR A 457 14.75 13.86 38.14
N SER A 458 15.40 14.97 38.49
CA SER A 458 15.79 16.08 37.60
C SER A 458 14.66 16.51 36.65
N CYS A 459 13.50 16.84 37.21
CA CYS A 459 12.36 17.35 36.44
C CYS A 459 12.23 18.87 36.61
N TYR A 460 11.70 19.55 35.60
CA TYR A 460 11.67 21.02 35.59
C TYR A 460 10.34 21.55 35.06
N TRP A 461 9.92 22.72 35.52
CA TRP A 461 8.71 23.32 34.95
C TRP A 461 8.77 24.85 34.86
N GLY A 462 8.19 25.40 33.80
CA GLY A 462 7.85 26.81 33.71
C GLY A 462 6.33 27.03 33.86
N GLY A 463 5.85 28.19 33.44
CA GLY A 463 4.42 28.52 33.49
C GLY A 463 3.88 29.08 34.82
N ASN A 464 2.54 29.13 34.93
CA ASN A 464 1.85 29.90 35.97
C ASN A 464 1.91 29.24 37.37
N VAL A 465 1.97 27.91 37.45
CA VAL A 465 1.88 27.20 38.74
C VAL A 465 3.14 27.32 39.60
N GLY A 466 2.94 27.60 40.89
CA GLY A 466 4.04 27.76 41.86
C GLY A 466 4.77 26.47 42.24
N GLN A 467 4.10 25.31 42.14
CA GLN A 467 4.60 24.03 42.65
C GLN A 467 4.62 22.93 41.57
N GLY A 468 5.69 22.16 41.53
CA GLY A 468 5.86 21.02 40.61
C GLY A 468 5.20 19.75 41.12
N VAL A 469 5.13 19.58 42.44
CA VAL A 469 4.46 18.47 43.12
C VAL A 469 3.43 19.04 44.08
N PHE A 470 2.15 18.66 43.95
CA PHE A 470 1.10 19.17 44.84
C PHE A 470 1.11 18.47 46.21
N ARG A 471 1.27 17.14 46.23
CA ARG A 471 1.41 16.33 47.45
C ARG A 471 2.53 15.31 47.25
N ASP A 472 3.45 15.27 48.19
CA ASP A 472 4.57 14.33 48.17
C ASP A 472 4.49 13.35 49.35
N HIS A 473 4.55 12.07 49.00
CA HIS A 473 4.67 10.90 49.87
C HIS A 473 5.77 9.97 49.36
N GLY A 474 6.61 10.43 48.43
CA GLY A 474 7.60 9.61 47.75
C GLY A 474 8.95 9.52 48.45
N GLU A 475 9.81 8.69 47.86
CA GLU A 475 11.15 8.42 48.39
C GLU A 475 12.14 9.55 48.06
N LYS A 476 11.96 10.19 46.90
CA LYS A 476 12.82 11.29 46.43
C LYS A 476 12.04 12.18 45.45
N VAL A 477 12.10 13.48 45.68
CA VAL A 477 11.62 14.49 44.72
C VAL A 477 12.75 15.44 44.38
N ASP A 478 13.15 15.42 43.12
CA ASP A 478 14.05 16.38 42.50
C ASP A 478 13.30 17.03 41.33
N ALA A 479 12.59 18.12 41.65
CA ALA A 479 11.83 18.92 40.70
C ALA A 479 12.04 20.41 40.98
N THR A 480 12.34 21.21 39.95
CA THR A 480 12.68 22.64 40.10
C THR A 480 11.88 23.55 39.16
N LYS A 481 11.34 24.66 39.69
CA LYS A 481 10.70 25.72 38.89
C LYS A 481 11.75 26.48 38.11
N VAL A 482 11.51 26.70 36.82
CA VAL A 482 12.27 27.60 35.95
C VAL A 482 11.56 28.95 35.96
N ASP A 483 12.06 29.87 36.77
CA ASP A 483 11.49 31.22 36.94
C ASP A 483 12.15 32.27 36.02
N GLY A 484 13.19 31.88 35.28
CA GLY A 484 13.98 32.75 34.41
C GLY A 484 14.95 33.69 35.14
N ALA A 485 14.76 33.91 36.44
CA ALA A 485 15.57 34.80 37.27
C ALA A 485 16.67 34.04 38.01
N THR A 486 16.30 32.99 38.74
CA THR A 486 17.20 32.15 39.54
C THR A 486 17.54 30.84 38.82
N VAL A 487 16.57 30.25 38.13
CA VAL A 487 16.74 29.02 37.37
C VAL A 487 16.34 29.29 35.92
N LYS A 488 17.29 29.02 35.01
CA LYS A 488 17.09 29.16 33.56
C LYS A 488 16.91 27.79 32.91
N TRP A 489 16.27 27.74 31.75
CA TRP A 489 16.10 26.50 30.99
C TRP A 489 17.44 25.81 30.64
N GLN A 490 18.52 26.56 30.47
CA GLN A 490 19.85 25.95 30.30
C GLN A 490 20.26 25.10 31.52
N THR A 491 20.02 25.59 32.74
CA THR A 491 20.29 24.83 33.97
C THR A 491 19.43 23.56 34.04
N ALA A 492 18.18 23.65 33.58
CA ALA A 492 17.30 22.50 33.48
C ALA A 492 17.82 21.45 32.47
N VAL A 493 18.26 21.90 31.28
CA VAL A 493 18.87 21.05 30.25
C VAL A 493 20.06 20.28 30.84
N ASP A 494 20.97 20.96 31.53
CA ASP A 494 22.17 20.33 32.09
C ASP A 494 21.83 19.27 33.15
N GLY A 495 20.88 19.58 34.03
CA GLY A 495 20.40 18.65 35.06
C GLY A 495 19.69 17.43 34.46
N MET A 496 18.78 17.64 33.50
CA MET A 496 18.09 16.55 32.80
C MET A 496 19.06 15.65 32.06
N ASN A 497 20.05 16.21 31.33
CA ASN A 497 21.06 15.44 30.62
C ASN A 497 21.96 14.63 31.54
N THR A 498 22.26 15.16 32.74
CA THR A 498 22.99 14.42 33.77
C THR A 498 22.21 13.18 34.24
N ALA A 499 20.88 13.28 34.33
CA ALA A 499 20.02 12.18 34.74
C ALA A 499 19.79 11.12 33.64
N LEU A 500 19.95 11.46 32.35
CA LEU A 500 19.75 10.55 31.20
C LEU A 500 20.95 9.61 30.92
N THR A 501 21.61 9.10 31.97
CA THR A 501 22.86 8.33 31.84
C THR A 501 22.77 7.21 30.79
N ALA A 502 23.75 7.16 29.87
CA ALA A 502 23.86 6.19 28.77
C ALA A 502 22.76 6.17 27.68
N GLY A 503 21.90 7.20 27.59
CA GLY A 503 20.89 7.30 26.52
C GLY A 503 21.40 7.87 25.19
N ASP A 504 20.76 7.48 24.08
CA ASP A 504 21.00 8.00 22.71
C ASP A 504 20.47 9.43 22.49
N TYR A 505 19.77 10.00 23.46
CA TYR A 505 19.10 11.31 23.37
C TYR A 505 19.62 12.29 24.40
N GLN A 506 19.55 13.57 24.07
CA GLN A 506 19.89 14.68 24.94
C GLN A 506 18.91 15.85 24.74
N TRP A 507 18.63 16.55 25.81
CA TRP A 507 17.97 17.85 25.76
C TRP A 507 18.96 18.91 25.28
N VAL A 508 18.52 19.80 24.42
CA VAL A 508 19.24 21.02 24.04
C VAL A 508 18.30 22.21 24.09
N LEU A 509 18.84 23.42 24.22
CA LEU A 509 18.01 24.62 24.18
C LEU A 509 17.53 24.88 22.75
N GLY A 510 16.22 24.91 22.54
CA GLY A 510 15.57 25.26 21.29
C GLY A 510 15.65 26.75 20.98
N THR A 511 15.24 27.13 19.77
CA THR A 511 15.24 28.53 19.31
C THR A 511 14.23 29.41 20.05
N ASP A 512 13.19 28.81 20.61
CA ASP A 512 12.18 29.43 21.48
C ASP A 512 12.64 29.54 22.95
N GLY A 513 13.85 29.05 23.27
CA GLY A 513 14.39 29.05 24.62
C GLY A 513 13.86 27.92 25.51
N LEU A 514 13.09 26.97 24.96
CA LEU A 514 12.62 25.77 25.68
C LEU A 514 13.49 24.55 25.34
N PRO A 515 13.61 23.55 26.24
CA PRO A 515 14.37 22.34 25.95
C PRO A 515 13.73 21.52 24.82
N VAL A 516 14.50 21.11 23.82
CA VAL A 516 14.09 20.19 22.74
C VAL A 516 14.94 18.92 22.83
N LEU A 517 14.30 17.76 22.75
CA LEU A 517 15.00 16.48 22.76
C LEU A 517 15.51 16.16 21.35
N GLN A 518 16.78 15.78 21.24
CA GLN A 518 17.38 15.34 19.98
C GLN A 518 18.29 14.13 20.19
N LYS A 519 18.54 13.38 19.12
CA LYS A 519 19.51 12.28 19.13
C LYS A 519 20.93 12.85 19.28
N LYS A 520 21.76 12.19 20.08
CA LYS A 520 23.20 12.49 20.19
C LYS A 520 23.85 12.24 18.83
N GLN A 521 24.70 13.18 18.42
CA GLN A 521 25.50 13.06 17.19
C GLN A 521 26.65 12.08 17.37
#